data_AF-A0A5M6I3A7-F1
#
_entry.id   AF-A0A5M6I3A7-F1
#
_cell.length_a   1.000
_cell.length_b   1.000
_cell.length_c   1.000
_cell.angle_alpha   90.00
_cell.angle_beta   90.00
_cell.angle_gamma   90.00
#
_symmetry.space_group_name_H-M   'P 1'
#
loop_
_entity.id
_entity.type
_entity.pdbx_description
1 polymer ?
#
loop_
_entity_poly.entity_id
_entity_poly.type
_entity_poly.pdbx_seq_one_letter_code
_entity_poly.pdbx_strand_id
1 'polypeptide(L)'
;MTTEYHYLSGGISASEADRSSASRRNSQQQNSPSDTFDATDPQMIPAVLGPNNTRISAQTASDWDIRATWRPPAIPFDTTLFRYIIFWLIGFFALATLSLFSNDTSPFIIKTIYSTLIVLGVLYPVLIALPAARNFSAIPYLLFFAISATSFLGVTETMTGFHVISSNPAVYGLSFYGASLAYHVYLRSLTVSTAVTSANPLLLFTGPIATSAGLIKYSSLKRRLIHYFPYALIGFFFFKIVGAPLGNFFWMIDCTNILTSLQFAAIFEMFVYFNFAGLSLIVYAVCGIIGLKIPLNFQQPFSARNIIEFWRGWHISLSTVLKTLFYTPTRKAFGGTTALFIVYVSSAFWHGVAINFVIWGIFHAVCFWLTIKLLKSDWRLLTTILMVFAIVYGRMLFVDSDTERLLAKMTFDSTFPAQISEAKIPTIAYISLAMASTLVFLEFALAKQRLFRQRTYKYLRTNISQILILAATILLIQSDGGASYAVYGQR
;
A
#
# COMPACT_ATOMS: atom_id res chain seq x y z
N MET A 1 1.59 67.69 -11.55
CA MET A 1 0.97 67.91 -10.23
C MET A 1 1.43 66.73 -9.37
N THR A 2 2.51 66.93 -8.60
CA THR A 2 2.54 67.40 -7.19
C THR A 2 2.43 66.19 -6.25
N THR A 3 3.57 65.64 -5.78
CA THR A 3 4.19 65.84 -4.44
C THR A 3 3.43 65.10 -3.31
N GLU A 4 4.02 64.59 -2.22
CA GLU A 4 5.37 64.62 -1.60
C GLU A 4 5.69 63.18 -1.08
N TYR A 5 6.92 62.65 -1.02
CA TYR A 5 8.05 62.93 -0.11
C TYR A 5 7.74 62.98 1.39
N HIS A 6 8.21 61.99 2.17
CA HIS A 6 8.96 62.28 3.40
C HIS A 6 9.88 61.12 3.85
N TYR A 7 10.93 61.48 4.59
CA TYR A 7 12.06 60.63 5.00
C TYR A 7 12.21 60.57 6.53
N LEU A 8 12.69 59.44 7.06
CA LEU A 8 13.56 59.30 8.26
C LEU A 8 14.43 58.04 8.04
N SER A 9 15.76 57.91 8.21
CA SER A 9 16.90 58.73 8.69
C SER A 9 17.48 58.35 10.07
N GLY A 10 18.70 57.78 10.08
CA GLY A 10 19.55 57.57 11.26
C GLY A 10 19.55 56.13 11.82
N GLY A 11 20.66 55.40 11.99
CA GLY A 11 22.06 55.63 11.57
C GLY A 11 23.07 55.83 12.70
N ILE A 12 24.23 55.13 12.65
CA ILE A 12 25.52 55.47 13.31
C ILE A 12 26.64 54.49 12.85
N SER A 13 27.90 54.97 12.84
CA SER A 13 29.18 54.30 12.52
C SER A 13 29.65 53.29 13.61
N ALA A 14 30.54 52.31 13.42
CA ALA A 14 31.71 52.07 12.53
C ALA A 14 33.08 52.54 13.07
N SER A 15 33.88 51.58 13.59
CA SER A 15 35.35 51.49 13.73
C SER A 15 35.71 50.11 14.34
N GLU A 16 36.86 49.42 14.21
CA GLU A 16 38.10 49.51 13.40
C GLU A 16 39.43 49.85 14.12
N ALA A 17 40.50 49.09 13.77
CA ALA A 17 41.94 49.23 14.10
C ALA A 17 42.38 48.92 15.59
N ASP A 18 43.59 48.44 15.93
CA ASP A 18 44.73 47.93 15.11
C ASP A 18 45.80 47.07 15.90
N ARG A 19 46.66 46.37 15.13
CA ARG A 19 48.12 46.06 15.30
C ARG A 19 48.76 45.19 16.42
N SER A 20 49.34 44.06 15.95
CA SER A 20 50.77 43.62 16.13
C SER A 20 51.21 42.89 17.44
N SER A 21 52.36 42.18 17.56
CA SER A 21 53.52 41.98 16.66
C SER A 21 54.35 40.67 16.89
N ALA A 22 55.03 40.15 15.84
CA ALA A 22 56.31 39.38 15.82
C ALA A 22 56.44 38.00 16.58
N SER A 23 57.42 37.10 16.33
CA SER A 23 58.62 37.14 15.46
C SER A 23 59.13 35.77 14.93
N ARG A 24 59.77 35.81 13.75
CA ARG A 24 60.79 34.93 13.09
C ARG A 24 61.29 33.62 13.75
N ARG A 25 61.49 32.58 12.91
CA ARG A 25 62.83 32.09 12.47
C ARG A 25 62.77 31.22 11.19
N ASN A 26 63.86 31.19 10.43
CA ASN A 26 64.06 30.38 9.23
C ASN A 26 64.97 29.17 9.51
N SER A 27 64.80 28.09 8.75
CA SER A 27 65.93 27.30 8.22
C SER A 27 65.53 26.66 6.89
N GLN A 28 66.44 26.68 5.90
CA GLN A 28 66.30 25.96 4.63
C GLN A 28 67.05 24.64 4.74
N GLN A 29 66.56 23.59 4.05
CA GLN A 29 67.49 22.68 3.37
C GLN A 29 66.81 22.03 2.16
N GLN A 30 67.59 21.81 1.11
CA GLN A 30 67.15 21.19 -0.15
C GLN A 30 67.52 19.70 -0.13
N ASN A 31 66.68 18.84 -0.71
CA ASN A 31 67.04 18.02 -1.87
C ASN A 31 65.90 17.06 -2.28
N SER A 32 66.03 16.53 -3.49
CA SER A 32 65.17 15.52 -4.14
C SER A 32 66.11 14.62 -5.00
N PRO A 33 65.66 13.54 -5.68
CA PRO A 33 64.31 12.98 -5.82
C PRO A 33 64.29 11.42 -5.63
N SER A 34 63.48 10.73 -6.46
CA SER A 34 63.48 9.30 -6.86
C SER A 34 63.02 8.20 -5.88
N ASP A 35 61.77 7.77 -6.11
CA ASP A 35 61.36 6.41 -6.55
C ASP A 35 61.50 5.14 -5.68
N THR A 36 60.68 4.17 -6.10
CA THR A 36 60.61 2.71 -5.79
C THR A 36 59.73 2.20 -4.65
N PHE A 37 59.20 0.99 -4.90
CA PHE A 37 58.43 0.09 -4.03
C PHE A 37 59.38 -0.50 -2.94
N ASP A 38 58.97 -1.21 -1.89
CA ASP A 38 57.91 -2.23 -1.80
C ASP A 38 57.43 -2.47 -0.34
N ALA A 39 56.56 -3.45 -0.12
CA ALA A 39 55.84 -3.69 1.14
C ALA A 39 56.60 -4.52 2.20
N THR A 40 56.27 -4.31 3.49
CA THR A 40 56.06 -5.38 4.49
C THR A 40 55.35 -4.87 5.77
N ASP A 41 54.88 -5.82 6.59
CA ASP A 41 54.08 -5.73 7.84
C ASP A 41 55.02 -6.01 9.06
N PRO A 42 54.61 -6.08 10.37
CA PRO A 42 53.51 -5.46 11.14
C PRO A 42 54.02 -4.73 12.44
N GLN A 43 53.07 -4.37 13.34
CA GLN A 43 53.20 -4.13 14.79
C GLN A 43 53.87 -2.84 15.32
N MET A 44 53.09 -2.01 16.03
CA MET A 44 53.15 -1.89 17.52
C MET A 44 52.14 -0.86 18.05
N ILE A 45 51.71 -1.02 19.30
CA ILE A 45 50.87 -0.06 20.06
C ILE A 45 51.59 0.28 21.36
N PRO A 46 51.64 1.57 21.75
CA PRO A 46 51.37 1.91 23.15
C PRO A 46 50.15 2.83 23.28
N ALA A 47 49.35 2.64 24.34
CA ALA A 47 48.22 3.50 24.66
C ALA A 47 48.61 4.59 25.68
N VAL A 48 47.94 5.74 25.61
CA VAL A 48 47.91 6.75 26.70
C VAL A 48 46.44 7.10 26.98
N LEU A 49 46.07 7.19 28.26
CA LEU A 49 44.68 7.17 28.71
C LEU A 49 44.15 8.54 29.18
N GLY A 50 43.27 9.14 28.37
CA GLY A 50 42.18 10.05 28.80
C GLY A 50 42.57 11.45 29.32
N PRO A 51 41.58 12.22 29.83
CA PRO A 51 40.14 11.94 29.89
C PRO A 51 39.24 13.02 29.22
N ASN A 52 37.92 12.84 29.37
CA ASN A 52 36.83 13.85 29.21
C ASN A 52 36.34 14.26 27.81
N ASN A 53 35.41 13.45 27.29
CA ASN A 53 34.07 13.85 26.83
C ASN A 53 33.85 15.19 26.08
N THR A 54 33.55 15.09 24.78
CA THR A 54 32.14 15.21 24.29
C THR A 54 32.03 14.76 22.83
N ARG A 55 31.49 13.55 22.57
CA ARG A 55 31.20 13.09 21.20
C ARG A 55 29.77 13.46 20.80
N ILE A 56 29.62 14.43 19.90
CA ILE A 56 28.42 14.53 19.06
C ILE A 56 28.60 13.51 17.92
N SER A 57 28.05 12.31 18.09
CA SER A 57 28.14 11.24 17.09
C SER A 57 27.02 11.36 16.05
N ALA A 58 27.38 11.23 14.77
CA ALA A 58 26.41 11.24 13.68
C ALA A 58 25.56 9.97 13.69
N GLN A 59 24.25 10.10 13.92
CA GLN A 59 23.27 9.02 13.74
C GLN A 59 22.36 9.30 12.54
N THR A 60 22.78 8.86 11.36
CA THR A 60 21.93 8.80 10.17
C THR A 60 22.27 7.57 9.33
N ALA A 61 21.23 6.76 9.02
CA ALA A 61 21.18 5.70 8.01
C ALA A 61 22.06 4.43 8.16
N SER A 62 21.59 3.44 8.96
CA SER A 62 22.04 2.03 8.82
C SER A 62 21.00 0.93 9.14
N ASP A 63 19.82 1.24 9.72
CA ASP A 63 18.86 0.24 10.27
C ASP A 63 18.04 -0.58 9.24
N TRP A 64 18.68 -1.14 8.21
CA TRP A 64 18.04 -2.03 7.23
C TRP A 64 18.86 -3.28 6.87
N ASP A 65 19.85 -3.67 7.66
CA ASP A 65 20.56 -4.95 7.45
C ASP A 65 19.75 -6.14 7.98
N ILE A 66 19.12 -6.89 7.07
CA ILE A 66 18.28 -8.05 7.38
C ILE A 66 19.14 -9.33 7.44
N ARG A 67 20.20 -9.32 8.26
CA ARG A 67 21.12 -10.45 8.47
C ARG A 67 21.43 -10.78 9.94
N ALA A 68 20.57 -10.37 10.88
CA ALA A 68 20.64 -10.86 12.26
C ALA A 68 20.20 -12.34 12.36
N THR A 69 21.14 -13.28 12.27
CA THR A 69 20.89 -14.73 12.30
C THR A 69 20.61 -15.26 13.71
N TRP A 70 19.43 -14.96 14.26
CA TRP A 70 18.95 -15.61 15.49
C TRP A 70 18.27 -16.95 15.16
N ARG A 71 18.79 -18.06 15.69
CA ARG A 71 18.11 -19.36 15.65
C ARG A 71 17.23 -19.50 16.91
N PRO A 72 15.91 -19.76 16.78
CA PRO A 72 15.07 -20.09 17.93
C PRO A 72 15.49 -21.43 18.57
N PRO A 73 15.18 -21.66 19.86
CA PRO A 73 15.19 -23.02 20.41
C PRO A 73 14.22 -23.90 19.63
N ALA A 74 14.60 -25.14 19.35
CA ALA A 74 13.76 -26.09 18.62
C ALA A 74 12.55 -26.49 19.47
N ILE A 75 11.36 -26.03 19.09
CA ILE A 75 10.09 -26.50 19.66
C ILE A 75 9.73 -27.81 18.95
N PRO A 76 9.67 -28.96 19.65
CA PRO A 76 9.35 -30.23 19.02
C PRO A 76 7.87 -30.30 18.60
N PHE A 77 7.62 -31.04 17.50
CA PHE A 77 6.33 -31.48 16.95
C PHE A 77 5.16 -30.46 16.85
N ASP A 78 4.88 -30.11 15.58
CA ASP A 78 3.58 -29.81 14.95
C ASP A 78 2.57 -28.79 15.55
N THR A 79 2.82 -28.19 16.71
CA THR A 79 1.95 -27.12 17.27
C THR A 79 1.78 -25.88 16.37
N THR A 80 2.56 -25.79 15.29
CA THR A 80 2.50 -24.73 14.28
C THR A 80 1.52 -25.02 13.15
N LEU A 81 1.45 -26.26 12.62
CA LEU A 81 0.49 -26.59 11.55
C LEU A 81 -0.94 -26.54 12.07
N PHE A 82 -1.17 -27.09 13.26
CA PHE A 82 -2.47 -27.03 13.95
C PHE A 82 -3.00 -25.60 14.09
N ARG A 83 -2.13 -24.62 14.36
CA ARG A 83 -2.51 -23.19 14.42
C ARG A 83 -2.91 -22.63 13.05
N TYR A 84 -2.29 -23.09 11.97
CA TYR A 84 -2.69 -22.69 10.62
C TYR A 84 -3.98 -23.36 10.16
N ILE A 85 -4.23 -24.61 10.54
CA ILE A 85 -5.52 -25.29 10.31
C ILE A 85 -6.63 -24.57 11.09
N ILE A 86 -6.41 -24.23 12.37
CA ILE A 86 -7.33 -23.40 13.15
C ILE A 86 -7.54 -22.02 12.51
N PHE A 87 -6.49 -21.38 11.97
CA PHE A 87 -6.65 -20.12 11.23
C PHE A 87 -7.50 -20.29 9.97
N TRP A 88 -7.33 -21.39 9.22
CA TRP A 88 -8.17 -21.70 8.07
C TRP A 88 -9.63 -21.91 8.49
N LEU A 89 -9.88 -22.71 9.52
CA LEU A 89 -11.22 -22.94 10.07
C LEU A 89 -11.88 -21.66 10.60
N ILE A 90 -11.17 -20.83 11.37
CA ILE A 90 -11.71 -19.55 11.84
C ILE A 90 -11.97 -18.60 10.65
N GLY A 91 -11.11 -18.62 9.63
CA GLY A 91 -11.35 -17.86 8.42
C GLY A 91 -12.61 -18.34 7.69
N PHE A 92 -12.78 -19.65 7.56
CA PHE A 92 -13.95 -20.28 6.96
C PHE A 92 -15.24 -19.96 7.73
N PHE A 93 -15.25 -20.14 9.06
CA PHE A 93 -16.41 -19.83 9.89
C PHE A 93 -16.74 -18.34 9.91
N ALA A 94 -15.75 -17.44 10.02
CA ALA A 94 -16.00 -16.01 9.95
C ALA A 94 -16.57 -15.59 8.58
N LEU A 95 -16.07 -16.18 7.49
CA LEU A 95 -16.57 -15.91 6.14
C LEU A 95 -17.97 -16.49 5.91
N ALA A 96 -18.26 -17.68 6.44
CA ALA A 96 -19.58 -18.28 6.44
C ALA A 96 -20.58 -17.45 7.27
N THR A 97 -20.20 -16.99 8.46
CA THR A 97 -21.02 -16.08 9.28
C THR A 97 -21.30 -14.77 8.55
N LEU A 98 -20.31 -14.17 7.87
CA LEU A 98 -20.54 -12.99 7.03
C LEU A 98 -21.52 -13.29 5.88
N SER A 99 -21.44 -14.48 5.27
CA SER A 99 -22.38 -14.90 4.22
C SER A 99 -23.81 -15.02 4.73
N LEU A 100 -24.04 -15.47 5.98
CA LEU A 100 -25.37 -15.56 6.59
C LEU A 100 -26.05 -14.20 6.80
N PHE A 101 -25.28 -13.10 6.78
CA PHE A 101 -25.78 -11.72 6.80
C PHE A 101 -25.82 -11.07 5.41
N SER A 102 -25.73 -11.89 4.35
CA SER A 102 -25.95 -11.49 2.96
C SER A 102 -27.02 -12.36 2.33
N ASN A 103 -27.78 -11.81 1.38
CA ASN A 103 -28.82 -12.55 0.66
C ASN A 103 -28.27 -13.55 -0.39
N ASP A 104 -26.96 -13.85 -0.38
CA ASP A 104 -26.29 -14.74 -1.34
C ASP A 104 -25.28 -15.68 -0.63
N THR A 105 -25.81 -16.53 0.25
CA THR A 105 -25.04 -17.48 1.08
C THR A 105 -24.33 -18.59 0.29
N SER A 106 -25.00 -19.10 -0.75
CA SER A 106 -24.63 -20.35 -1.42
C SER A 106 -23.30 -20.29 -2.20
N PRO A 107 -23.06 -19.30 -3.10
CA PRO A 107 -21.88 -19.33 -3.96
C PRO A 107 -20.57 -19.18 -3.19
N PHE A 108 -20.59 -18.45 -2.07
CA PHE A 108 -19.39 -17.91 -1.44
C PHE A 108 -18.61 -18.93 -0.61
N ILE A 109 -19.33 -19.79 0.12
CA ILE A 109 -18.74 -20.93 0.84
C ILE A 109 -18.16 -21.93 -0.17
N ILE A 110 -18.89 -22.18 -1.26
CA ILE A 110 -18.48 -23.10 -2.34
C ILE A 110 -17.23 -22.58 -3.07
N LYS A 111 -17.21 -21.30 -3.48
CA LYS A 111 -16.06 -20.57 -4.05
C LYS A 111 -14.79 -20.73 -3.18
N THR A 112 -14.96 -20.58 -1.88
CA THR A 112 -13.88 -20.67 -0.89
C THR A 112 -13.32 -22.10 -0.77
N ILE A 113 -14.17 -23.12 -0.78
CA ILE A 113 -13.77 -24.53 -0.70
C ILE A 113 -13.01 -24.94 -1.96
N TYR A 114 -13.55 -24.69 -3.17
CA TYR A 114 -12.89 -25.03 -4.43
C TYR A 114 -11.50 -24.39 -4.54
N SER A 115 -11.41 -23.09 -4.25
CA SER A 115 -10.13 -22.34 -4.31
C SER A 115 -9.12 -22.88 -3.29
N THR A 116 -9.57 -23.28 -2.10
CA THR A 116 -8.73 -23.98 -1.11
C THR A 116 -8.23 -25.33 -1.63
N LEU A 117 -9.11 -26.16 -2.20
CA LEU A 117 -8.75 -27.46 -2.75
C LEU A 117 -7.76 -27.34 -3.93
N ILE A 118 -7.91 -26.33 -4.77
CA ILE A 118 -6.99 -26.07 -5.89
C ILE A 118 -5.63 -25.59 -5.39
N VAL A 119 -5.57 -24.66 -4.42
CA VAL A 119 -4.30 -24.21 -3.84
C VAL A 119 -3.59 -25.33 -3.08
N LEU A 120 -4.29 -26.04 -2.17
CA LEU A 120 -3.69 -27.04 -1.28
C LEU A 120 -3.53 -28.44 -1.89
N GLY A 121 -4.45 -28.85 -2.75
CA GLY A 121 -4.50 -30.20 -3.35
C GLY A 121 -3.87 -30.31 -4.74
N VAL A 122 -3.75 -29.20 -5.48
CA VAL A 122 -3.17 -29.20 -6.84
C VAL A 122 -1.91 -28.34 -6.90
N LEU A 123 -2.02 -27.02 -6.71
CA LEU A 123 -0.94 -26.07 -6.99
C LEU A 123 0.27 -26.27 -6.08
N TYR A 124 0.08 -26.35 -4.75
CA TYR A 124 1.18 -26.60 -3.83
C TYR A 124 1.82 -27.99 -4.03
N PRO A 125 1.07 -29.10 -4.13
CA PRO A 125 1.64 -30.43 -4.40
C PRO A 125 2.43 -30.50 -5.71
N VAL A 126 1.91 -29.97 -6.82
CA VAL A 126 2.63 -29.91 -8.11
C VAL A 126 3.90 -29.08 -7.99
N LEU A 127 3.84 -27.90 -7.35
CA LEU A 127 5.02 -27.06 -7.11
C LEU A 127 6.00 -27.67 -6.11
N ILE A 128 5.62 -28.63 -5.27
CA ILE A 128 6.52 -29.38 -4.38
C ILE A 128 7.17 -30.56 -5.12
N ALA A 129 6.35 -31.36 -5.81
CA ALA A 129 6.75 -32.61 -6.46
C ALA A 129 7.57 -32.41 -7.75
N LEU A 130 7.52 -31.22 -8.37
CA LEU A 130 8.29 -30.89 -9.57
C LEU A 130 9.40 -29.86 -9.27
N PRO A 131 10.60 -30.27 -8.82
CA PRO A 131 11.77 -29.38 -8.68
C PRO A 131 12.11 -28.62 -9.96
N ALA A 132 11.86 -29.19 -11.14
CA ALA A 132 12.02 -28.52 -12.43
C ALA A 132 11.14 -27.26 -12.52
N ALA A 133 9.88 -27.31 -12.08
CA ALA A 133 8.99 -26.15 -12.06
C ALA A 133 9.45 -25.08 -11.04
N ARG A 134 10.02 -25.48 -9.90
CA ARG A 134 10.64 -24.53 -8.94
C ARG A 134 11.86 -23.81 -9.51
N ASN A 135 12.58 -24.45 -10.41
CA ASN A 135 13.82 -23.92 -10.98
C ASN A 135 13.62 -23.13 -12.27
N PHE A 136 12.47 -23.27 -12.95
CA PHE A 136 12.17 -22.51 -14.15
C PHE A 136 11.79 -21.06 -13.81
N SER A 137 12.63 -20.12 -14.24
CA SER A 137 12.56 -18.69 -13.84
C SER A 137 11.26 -17.97 -14.22
N ALA A 138 10.50 -18.49 -15.19
CA ALA A 138 9.23 -17.91 -15.61
C ALA A 138 8.06 -18.21 -14.66
N ILE A 139 8.11 -19.29 -13.86
CA ILE A 139 6.96 -19.78 -13.07
C ILE A 139 6.40 -18.74 -12.08
N PRO A 140 7.22 -17.96 -11.33
CA PRO A 140 6.70 -16.86 -10.52
C PRO A 140 5.87 -15.84 -11.31
N TYR A 141 6.30 -15.48 -12.52
CA TYR A 141 5.61 -14.50 -13.35
C TYR A 141 4.32 -15.08 -13.95
N LEU A 142 4.34 -16.35 -14.36
CA LEU A 142 3.15 -17.08 -14.82
C LEU A 142 2.10 -17.21 -13.70
N LEU A 143 2.51 -17.46 -12.46
CA LEU A 143 1.63 -17.50 -11.28
C LEU A 143 1.07 -16.10 -10.94
N PHE A 144 1.88 -15.05 -11.10
CA PHE A 144 1.44 -13.67 -10.85
C PHE A 144 0.42 -13.19 -11.89
N PHE A 145 0.66 -13.47 -13.18
CA PHE A 145 -0.23 -13.12 -14.29
C PHE A 145 -1.31 -14.18 -14.57
N ALA A 146 -1.49 -15.19 -13.71
CA ALA A 146 -2.51 -16.22 -13.89
C ALA A 146 -3.94 -15.62 -13.93
N ILE A 147 -4.19 -14.57 -13.13
CA ILE A 147 -5.45 -13.81 -13.19
C ILE A 147 -5.62 -13.12 -14.56
N SER A 148 -4.56 -12.52 -15.10
CA SER A 148 -4.56 -11.86 -16.40
C SER A 148 -4.81 -12.85 -17.54
N ALA A 149 -4.15 -14.01 -17.50
CA ALA A 149 -4.31 -15.08 -18.48
C ALA A 149 -5.72 -15.69 -18.44
N THR A 150 -6.27 -15.95 -17.25
CA THR A 150 -7.66 -16.43 -17.12
C THR A 150 -8.67 -15.37 -17.55
N SER A 151 -8.40 -14.07 -17.35
CA SER A 151 -9.27 -13.00 -17.86
C SER A 151 -9.25 -12.92 -19.39
N PHE A 152 -8.07 -13.04 -20.01
CA PHE A 152 -7.94 -13.09 -21.46
C PHE A 152 -8.62 -14.32 -22.10
N LEU A 153 -8.64 -15.45 -21.37
CA LEU A 153 -9.31 -16.69 -21.80
C LEU A 153 -10.81 -16.73 -21.43
N GLY A 154 -11.40 -15.66 -20.87
CA GLY A 154 -12.82 -15.63 -20.45
C GLY A 154 -13.15 -16.53 -19.25
N VAL A 155 -12.14 -17.03 -18.53
CA VAL A 155 -12.28 -17.89 -17.34
C VAL A 155 -12.46 -17.08 -16.06
N THR A 156 -12.00 -15.83 -16.04
CA THR A 156 -12.33 -14.79 -15.05
C THR A 156 -12.77 -13.51 -15.75
N GLU A 157 -13.44 -12.60 -15.04
CA GLU A 157 -13.81 -11.30 -15.59
C GLU A 157 -12.68 -10.27 -15.38
N THR A 158 -12.43 -9.41 -16.38
CA THR A 158 -11.65 -8.18 -16.20
C THR A 158 -12.36 -7.25 -15.19
N MET A 159 -11.60 -6.51 -14.38
CA MET A 159 -12.17 -5.62 -13.38
C MET A 159 -12.74 -4.35 -14.04
N THR A 160 -14.06 -4.28 -14.25
CA THR A 160 -14.73 -3.19 -14.96
C THR A 160 -15.38 -2.20 -13.98
N GLY A 161 -14.55 -1.31 -13.43
CA GLY A 161 -14.96 -0.24 -12.51
C GLY A 161 -15.46 -0.71 -11.14
N PHE A 162 -16.69 -1.25 -11.10
CA PHE A 162 -17.49 -1.46 -9.89
C PHE A 162 -18.08 -2.86 -9.77
N HIS A 163 -18.23 -3.55 -10.90
CA HIS A 163 -18.82 -4.87 -10.98
C HIS A 163 -17.73 -5.87 -11.35
N VAL A 164 -17.58 -6.89 -10.51
CA VAL A 164 -16.90 -8.13 -10.90
C VAL A 164 -17.61 -9.27 -10.19
N ILE A 165 -18.33 -10.09 -10.94
CA ILE A 165 -18.98 -11.29 -10.43
C ILE A 165 -18.24 -12.46 -11.06
N SER A 166 -17.06 -12.76 -10.52
CA SER A 166 -16.28 -13.92 -10.94
C SER A 166 -17.16 -15.16 -10.85
N SER A 167 -17.62 -15.61 -12.02
CA SER A 167 -18.69 -16.58 -12.21
C SER A 167 -18.20 -18.00 -11.96
N ASN A 168 -16.90 -18.23 -12.18
CA ASN A 168 -16.25 -19.51 -11.99
C ASN A 168 -15.75 -19.69 -10.53
N PRO A 169 -16.33 -20.61 -9.75
CA PRO A 169 -15.95 -20.80 -8.36
C PRO A 169 -14.59 -21.48 -8.15
N ALA A 170 -13.98 -22.04 -9.19
CA ALA A 170 -12.69 -22.73 -9.11
C ALA A 170 -11.48 -21.78 -9.01
N VAL A 171 -11.63 -20.53 -9.42
CA VAL A 171 -10.56 -19.54 -9.54
C VAL A 171 -10.74 -18.32 -8.63
N TYR A 172 -11.64 -18.42 -7.65
CA TYR A 172 -11.99 -17.31 -6.78
C TYR A 172 -10.82 -16.87 -5.88
N GLY A 173 -10.42 -15.60 -6.02
CA GLY A 173 -9.27 -15.05 -5.33
C GLY A 173 -7.93 -15.44 -5.96
N LEU A 174 -7.92 -15.92 -7.21
CA LEU A 174 -6.72 -16.22 -8.00
C LEU A 174 -5.77 -15.03 -8.08
N SER A 175 -6.32 -13.82 -8.10
CA SER A 175 -5.56 -12.56 -7.96
C SER A 175 -4.66 -12.55 -6.71
N PHE A 176 -5.17 -12.98 -5.54
CA PHE A 176 -4.46 -12.98 -4.26
C PHE A 176 -3.63 -14.24 -4.02
N TYR A 177 -4.16 -15.44 -4.30
CA TYR A 177 -3.39 -16.67 -4.11
C TYR A 177 -2.29 -16.82 -5.16
N GLY A 178 -2.54 -16.44 -6.42
CA GLY A 178 -1.54 -16.44 -7.49
C GLY A 178 -0.34 -15.54 -7.15
N ALA A 179 -0.60 -14.33 -6.66
CA ALA A 179 0.46 -13.43 -6.18
C ALA A 179 1.22 -13.96 -4.94
N SER A 180 0.54 -14.66 -4.03
CA SER A 180 1.17 -15.29 -2.85
C SER A 180 2.07 -16.47 -3.25
N LEU A 181 1.58 -17.35 -4.14
CA LEU A 181 2.32 -18.45 -4.74
C LEU A 181 3.54 -17.96 -5.53
N ALA A 182 3.34 -16.96 -6.39
CA ALA A 182 4.40 -16.31 -7.16
C ALA A 182 5.55 -15.80 -6.26
N TYR A 183 5.20 -15.09 -5.19
CA TYR A 183 6.14 -14.57 -4.20
C TYR A 183 6.93 -15.70 -3.49
N HIS A 184 6.24 -16.76 -3.04
CA HIS A 184 6.87 -17.86 -2.32
C HIS A 184 7.65 -18.84 -3.21
N VAL A 185 7.31 -19.00 -4.50
CA VAL A 185 8.17 -19.68 -5.49
C VAL A 185 9.44 -18.87 -5.74
N TYR A 186 9.31 -17.57 -6.01
CA TYR A 186 10.45 -16.70 -6.30
C TYR A 186 11.48 -16.67 -5.16
N LEU A 187 11.01 -16.59 -3.91
CA LEU A 187 11.86 -16.65 -2.71
C LEU A 187 12.23 -18.08 -2.26
N ARG A 188 11.83 -19.12 -3.01
CA ARG A 188 12.04 -20.54 -2.70
C ARG A 188 11.58 -20.94 -1.28
N SER A 189 10.52 -20.30 -0.78
CA SER A 189 10.04 -20.41 0.61
C SER A 189 8.72 -21.18 0.76
N LEU A 190 8.35 -22.01 -0.23
CA LEU A 190 7.12 -22.82 -0.18
C LEU A 190 7.17 -23.85 0.96
N THR A 191 6.22 -23.78 1.87
CA THR A 191 6.01 -24.72 2.99
C THR A 191 4.52 -24.97 3.20
N VAL A 192 4.14 -25.97 4.00
CA VAL A 192 2.73 -26.20 4.37
C VAL A 192 2.14 -24.97 5.10
N SER A 193 2.95 -24.27 5.88
CA SER A 193 2.62 -22.98 6.51
C SER A 193 2.24 -21.90 5.49
N THR A 194 3.01 -21.74 4.40
CA THR A 194 2.65 -20.79 3.34
C THR A 194 1.46 -21.27 2.52
N ALA A 195 1.26 -22.58 2.38
CA ALA A 195 0.10 -23.16 1.69
C ALA A 195 -1.21 -22.79 2.38
N VAL A 196 -1.35 -23.15 3.67
CA VAL A 196 -2.59 -22.93 4.45
C VAL A 196 -2.89 -21.44 4.66
N THR A 197 -1.86 -20.57 4.63
CA THR A 197 -2.06 -19.11 4.65
C THR A 197 -2.39 -18.54 3.27
N SER A 198 -1.78 -19.01 2.18
CA SER A 198 -2.15 -18.61 0.80
C SER A 198 -3.59 -19.01 0.46
N ALA A 199 -4.07 -20.12 1.04
CA ALA A 199 -5.43 -20.65 0.87
C ALA A 199 -6.43 -20.16 1.93
N ASN A 200 -6.08 -19.19 2.78
CA ASN A 200 -6.97 -18.80 3.88
C ASN A 200 -8.18 -17.97 3.39
N PRO A 201 -9.42 -18.32 3.76
CA PRO A 201 -10.63 -17.64 3.26
C PRO A 201 -10.66 -16.12 3.42
N LEU A 202 -10.14 -15.59 4.54
CA LEU A 202 -10.08 -14.14 4.80
C LEU A 202 -9.01 -13.44 3.95
N LEU A 203 -7.95 -14.16 3.59
CA LEU A 203 -6.86 -13.64 2.75
C LEU A 203 -7.20 -13.74 1.26
N LEU A 204 -7.98 -14.75 0.85
CA LEU A 204 -8.53 -14.86 -0.51
C LEU A 204 -9.51 -13.71 -0.83
N PHE A 205 -10.47 -13.45 0.07
CA PHE A 205 -11.55 -12.48 -0.20
C PHE A 205 -11.09 -11.02 -0.28
N THR A 206 -10.23 -10.59 0.65
CA THR A 206 -9.94 -9.15 0.86
C THR A 206 -8.72 -8.86 1.74
N GLY A 207 -7.98 -9.88 2.18
CA GLY A 207 -6.86 -9.67 3.09
C GLY A 207 -5.63 -9.06 2.41
N PRO A 208 -4.55 -8.79 3.17
CA PRO A 208 -3.23 -8.64 2.57
C PRO A 208 -2.84 -9.94 1.86
N ILE A 209 -2.23 -9.83 0.67
CA ILE A 209 -1.59 -10.97 -0.02
C ILE A 209 -0.62 -11.65 0.95
N ALA A 210 -0.64 -12.98 0.99
CA ALA A 210 0.09 -13.78 1.99
C ALA A 210 1.60 -13.82 1.68
N THR A 211 2.30 -12.72 1.91
CA THR A 211 3.77 -12.62 1.74
C THR A 211 4.55 -13.09 2.97
N SER A 212 3.90 -13.22 4.12
CA SER A 212 4.53 -13.66 5.36
C SER A 212 3.51 -14.12 6.40
N ALA A 213 3.70 -15.32 6.95
CA ALA A 213 2.98 -15.81 8.11
C ALA A 213 3.89 -15.70 9.36
N GLY A 214 3.60 -14.75 10.25
CA GLY A 214 4.47 -14.42 11.38
C GLY A 214 3.99 -14.93 12.73
N LEU A 215 4.95 -15.23 13.63
CA LEU A 215 4.67 -15.62 15.01
C LEU A 215 4.04 -14.49 15.86
N ILE A 216 3.35 -14.93 16.91
CA ILE A 216 2.52 -14.15 17.83
C ILE A 216 3.30 -13.01 18.50
N LYS A 217 2.83 -11.76 18.38
CA LYS A 217 3.38 -10.60 19.13
C LYS A 217 2.94 -10.55 20.61
N TYR A 218 1.75 -11.06 20.92
CA TYR A 218 1.16 -11.02 22.27
C TYR A 218 0.55 -12.38 22.62
N SER A 219 1.15 -13.12 23.55
CA SER A 219 0.69 -14.46 23.95
C SER A 219 -0.73 -14.45 24.54
N SER A 220 -0.98 -13.61 25.54
CA SER A 220 -2.27 -13.47 26.21
C SER A 220 -3.37 -12.96 25.26
N LEU A 221 -4.52 -13.65 25.24
CA LEU A 221 -5.71 -13.25 24.50
C LEU A 221 -6.22 -11.85 24.92
N LYS A 222 -6.19 -11.53 26.23
CA LYS A 222 -6.57 -10.18 26.74
C LYS A 222 -5.71 -9.08 26.12
N ARG A 223 -4.39 -9.29 25.97
CA ARG A 223 -3.48 -8.34 25.31
C ARG A 223 -3.74 -8.24 23.80
N ARG A 224 -4.09 -9.36 23.15
CA ARG A 224 -4.49 -9.38 21.73
C ARG A 224 -5.78 -8.60 21.48
N LEU A 225 -6.84 -8.87 22.24
CA LEU A 225 -8.12 -8.14 22.17
C LEU A 225 -7.92 -6.63 22.33
N ILE A 226 -7.25 -6.18 23.40
CA ILE A 226 -6.98 -4.76 23.65
C ILE A 226 -6.20 -4.09 22.51
N HIS A 227 -5.28 -4.80 21.85
CA HIS A 227 -4.50 -4.23 20.76
C HIS A 227 -5.24 -4.21 19.41
N TYR A 228 -6.00 -5.26 19.11
CA TYR A 228 -6.54 -5.51 17.77
C TYR A 228 -8.01 -5.13 17.60
N PHE A 229 -8.84 -5.20 18.65
CA PHE A 229 -10.25 -4.79 18.60
C PHE A 229 -10.45 -3.36 18.07
N PRO A 230 -9.60 -2.36 18.41
CA PRO A 230 -9.74 -1.02 17.83
C PRO A 230 -9.57 -0.95 16.31
N TYR A 231 -8.80 -1.86 15.70
CA TYR A 231 -8.71 -1.96 14.23
C TYR A 231 -9.93 -2.65 13.63
N ALA A 232 -10.58 -3.59 14.33
CA ALA A 232 -11.84 -4.20 13.88
C ALA A 232 -12.97 -3.15 13.83
N LEU A 233 -13.11 -2.33 14.88
CA LEU A 233 -14.13 -1.29 14.93
C LEU A 233 -13.91 -0.20 13.87
N ILE A 234 -12.66 0.26 13.68
CA ILE A 234 -12.32 1.18 12.57
C ILE A 234 -12.59 0.51 11.22
N GLY A 235 -12.24 -0.76 11.07
CA GLY A 235 -12.43 -1.50 9.83
C GLY A 235 -13.91 -1.64 9.43
N PHE A 236 -14.77 -1.96 10.40
CA PHE A 236 -16.22 -2.02 10.19
C PHE A 236 -16.80 -0.64 9.84
N PHE A 237 -16.42 0.40 10.58
CA PHE A 237 -16.85 1.77 10.32
C PHE A 237 -16.42 2.27 8.94
N PHE A 238 -15.16 2.04 8.55
CA PHE A 238 -14.65 2.35 7.21
C PHE A 238 -15.42 1.57 6.13
N PHE A 239 -15.64 0.26 6.30
CA PHE A 239 -16.32 -0.57 5.31
C PHE A 239 -17.81 -0.23 5.16
N LYS A 240 -18.59 -0.33 6.24
CA LYS A 240 -20.06 -0.24 6.20
C LYS A 240 -20.61 1.18 6.31
N ILE A 241 -20.00 2.06 7.11
CA ILE A 241 -20.57 3.39 7.41
C ILE A 241 -20.01 4.47 6.49
N VAL A 242 -18.70 4.45 6.22
CA VAL A 242 -18.05 5.42 5.33
C VAL A 242 -18.05 4.94 3.88
N GLY A 243 -17.59 3.72 3.61
CA GLY A 243 -17.37 3.18 2.27
C GLY A 243 -18.66 2.86 1.52
N ALA A 244 -19.43 1.87 1.99
CA ALA A 244 -20.58 1.33 1.25
C ALA A 244 -21.59 2.38 0.73
N PRO A 245 -21.99 3.44 1.47
CA PRO A 245 -22.96 4.41 0.96
C PRO A 245 -22.44 5.27 -0.21
N LEU A 246 -21.12 5.37 -0.44
CA LEU A 246 -20.56 6.04 -1.62
C LEU A 246 -20.94 5.34 -2.94
N GLY A 247 -21.43 4.11 -2.89
CA GLY A 247 -22.00 3.39 -4.03
C GLY A 247 -23.13 4.14 -4.75
N ASN A 248 -23.87 5.00 -4.04
CA ASN A 248 -24.95 5.81 -4.62
C ASN A 248 -24.48 6.84 -5.66
N PHE A 249 -23.17 7.10 -5.76
CA PHE A 249 -22.60 7.98 -6.77
C PHE A 249 -22.15 7.22 -8.03
N PHE A 250 -22.29 5.89 -8.11
CA PHE A 250 -21.65 5.08 -9.17
C PHE A 250 -22.27 5.24 -10.56
N TRP A 251 -23.51 5.75 -10.66
CA TRP A 251 -24.11 6.19 -11.93
C TRP A 251 -23.29 7.29 -12.63
N MET A 252 -22.44 8.02 -11.90
CA MET A 252 -21.55 9.03 -12.48
C MET A 252 -20.44 8.41 -13.36
N ILE A 253 -20.30 7.08 -13.44
CA ILE A 253 -19.43 6.43 -14.42
C ILE A 253 -19.86 6.75 -15.85
N ASP A 254 -21.14 6.91 -16.12
CA ASP A 254 -21.66 7.13 -17.48
C ASP A 254 -21.54 8.59 -17.95
N CYS A 255 -21.19 9.50 -17.05
CA CYS A 255 -20.92 10.89 -17.39
C CYS A 255 -19.57 11.03 -18.08
N THR A 256 -19.54 11.64 -19.27
CA THR A 256 -18.30 11.92 -20.04
C THR A 256 -17.68 13.28 -19.71
N ASN A 257 -18.46 14.26 -19.24
CA ASN A 257 -17.97 15.58 -18.84
C ASN A 257 -16.79 15.47 -17.86
N ILE A 258 -15.72 16.23 -18.11
CA ILE A 258 -14.47 16.10 -17.35
C ILE A 258 -14.62 16.45 -15.86
N LEU A 259 -15.43 17.46 -15.51
CA LEU A 259 -15.60 17.87 -14.10
C LEU A 259 -16.35 16.78 -13.32
N THR A 260 -17.44 16.26 -13.88
CA THR A 260 -18.20 15.14 -13.30
C THR A 260 -17.34 13.89 -13.19
N SER A 261 -16.51 13.60 -14.21
CA SER A 261 -15.60 12.45 -14.23
C SER A 261 -14.49 12.54 -13.17
N LEU A 262 -13.93 13.72 -12.93
CA LEU A 262 -12.91 13.94 -11.89
C LEU A 262 -13.52 13.95 -10.49
N GLN A 263 -14.70 14.55 -10.31
CA GLN A 263 -15.48 14.44 -9.07
C GLN A 263 -15.75 12.97 -8.75
N PHE A 264 -16.20 12.21 -9.76
CA PHE A 264 -16.48 10.79 -9.62
C PHE A 264 -15.23 9.98 -9.28
N ALA A 265 -14.12 10.22 -9.97
CA ALA A 265 -12.85 9.56 -9.69
C ALA A 265 -12.36 9.83 -8.26
N ALA A 266 -12.57 11.03 -7.72
CA ALA A 266 -12.27 11.35 -6.31
C ALA A 266 -13.20 10.62 -5.33
N ILE A 267 -14.51 10.54 -5.61
CA ILE A 267 -15.48 9.77 -4.80
C ILE A 267 -15.13 8.28 -4.82
N PHE A 268 -14.79 7.73 -5.99
CA PHE A 268 -14.43 6.32 -6.13
C PHE A 268 -13.08 5.98 -5.49
N GLU A 269 -12.08 6.86 -5.55
CA GLU A 269 -10.83 6.69 -4.81
C GLU A 269 -11.09 6.59 -3.29
N MET A 270 -11.96 7.45 -2.76
CA MET A 270 -12.39 7.37 -1.36
C MET A 270 -13.17 6.08 -1.07
N PHE A 271 -14.09 5.66 -1.93
CA PHE A 271 -14.76 4.36 -1.81
C PHE A 271 -13.75 3.22 -1.75
N VAL A 272 -12.83 3.11 -2.72
CA VAL A 272 -11.82 2.05 -2.75
C VAL A 272 -11.00 2.05 -1.47
N TYR A 273 -10.60 3.22 -0.98
CA TYR A 273 -9.88 3.31 0.29
C TYR A 273 -10.71 2.81 1.47
N PHE A 274 -11.88 3.39 1.74
CA PHE A 274 -12.66 3.04 2.93
C PHE A 274 -13.22 1.61 2.86
N ASN A 275 -13.60 1.13 1.68
CA ASN A 275 -14.02 -0.26 1.44
C ASN A 275 -12.86 -1.26 1.67
N PHE A 276 -11.76 -1.13 0.92
CA PHE A 276 -10.67 -2.12 0.91
C PHE A 276 -9.74 -1.99 2.14
N ALA A 277 -9.47 -0.78 2.64
CA ALA A 277 -8.77 -0.60 3.90
C ALA A 277 -9.64 -1.02 5.09
N GLY A 278 -10.95 -0.74 5.05
CA GLY A 278 -11.89 -1.19 6.07
C GLY A 278 -11.88 -2.71 6.26
N LEU A 279 -12.09 -3.44 5.18
CA LEU A 279 -12.02 -4.91 5.17
C LEU A 279 -10.60 -5.43 5.52
N SER A 280 -9.54 -4.83 4.98
CA SER A 280 -8.15 -5.17 5.35
C SER A 280 -7.89 -5.01 6.85
N LEU A 281 -8.50 -4.01 7.50
CA LEU A 281 -8.36 -3.76 8.94
C LEU A 281 -9.17 -4.76 9.79
N ILE A 282 -10.35 -5.19 9.33
CA ILE A 282 -11.11 -6.29 9.96
C ILE A 282 -10.27 -7.58 9.92
N VAL A 283 -9.76 -7.95 8.74
CA VAL A 283 -8.93 -9.16 8.57
C VAL A 283 -7.64 -9.09 9.42
N TYR A 284 -6.96 -7.94 9.44
CA TYR A 284 -5.81 -7.68 10.31
C TYR A 284 -6.15 -7.86 11.80
N ALA A 285 -7.29 -7.35 12.24
CA ALA A 285 -7.74 -7.46 13.62
C ALA A 285 -8.09 -8.90 14.00
N VAL A 286 -8.88 -9.62 13.19
CA VAL A 286 -9.26 -11.02 13.43
C VAL A 286 -8.01 -11.90 13.52
N CYS A 287 -7.10 -11.80 12.55
CA CYS A 287 -5.82 -12.52 12.57
C CYS A 287 -5.01 -12.21 13.84
N GLY A 288 -4.90 -10.94 14.21
CA GLY A 288 -4.20 -10.51 15.41
C GLY A 288 -4.82 -11.03 16.72
N ILE A 289 -6.15 -11.10 16.80
CA ILE A 289 -6.89 -11.62 17.96
C ILE A 289 -6.61 -13.11 18.15
N ILE A 290 -6.67 -13.92 17.08
CA ILE A 290 -6.39 -15.37 17.16
C ILE A 290 -4.89 -15.69 17.30
N GLY A 291 -4.02 -14.75 16.93
CA GLY A 291 -2.57 -14.78 17.19
C GLY A 291 -1.69 -14.78 15.94
N LEU A 292 -2.27 -14.82 14.74
CA LEU A 292 -1.52 -14.73 13.49
C LEU A 292 -1.06 -13.29 13.23
N LYS A 293 0.21 -13.11 12.91
CA LYS A 293 0.75 -11.82 12.44
C LYS A 293 0.72 -11.76 10.91
N ILE A 294 -0.19 -10.96 10.36
CA ILE A 294 -0.20 -10.47 8.97
C ILE A 294 0.18 -8.97 8.93
N PRO A 295 0.64 -8.42 7.79
CA PRO A 295 0.94 -6.98 7.69
C PRO A 295 -0.35 -6.13 7.64
N LEU A 296 -0.23 -4.85 8.01
CA LEU A 296 -1.23 -3.83 7.65
C LEU A 296 -1.14 -3.59 6.13
N ASN A 297 -2.26 -3.75 5.43
CA ASN A 297 -2.32 -3.54 3.97
C ASN A 297 -2.33 -2.05 3.59
N PHE A 298 -2.77 -1.17 4.50
CA PHE A 298 -2.80 0.28 4.33
C PHE A 298 -2.18 1.00 5.54
N GLN A 299 -1.47 2.10 5.27
CA GLN A 299 -0.82 2.94 6.28
C GLN A 299 -1.12 4.42 5.99
N GLN A 300 -2.38 4.83 6.15
CA GLN A 300 -2.84 6.22 6.01
C GLN A 300 -2.29 6.94 4.75
N PRO A 301 -2.51 6.39 3.53
CA PRO A 301 -1.90 6.88 2.30
C PRO A 301 -2.19 8.36 2.00
N PHE A 302 -3.34 8.89 2.42
CA PHE A 302 -3.67 10.32 2.25
C PHE A 302 -2.82 11.26 3.12
N SER A 303 -2.11 10.75 4.11
CA SER A 303 -1.10 11.52 4.85
C SER A 303 0.24 11.70 4.11
N ALA A 304 0.34 11.23 2.86
CA ALA A 304 1.49 11.40 1.97
C ALA A 304 1.69 12.85 1.50
N ARG A 305 2.91 13.16 1.02
CA ARG A 305 3.28 14.47 0.42
C ARG A 305 3.88 14.36 -0.98
N ASN A 306 3.78 13.18 -1.59
CA ASN A 306 4.23 12.86 -2.94
C ASN A 306 3.73 11.45 -3.32
N ILE A 307 3.64 11.16 -4.61
CA ILE A 307 3.09 9.89 -5.12
C ILE A 307 3.87 8.65 -4.64
N ILE A 308 5.17 8.81 -4.34
CA ILE A 308 6.05 7.75 -3.84
C ILE A 308 5.65 7.35 -2.41
N GLU A 309 5.33 8.32 -1.55
CA GLU A 309 4.80 8.06 -0.21
C GLU A 309 3.40 7.46 -0.23
N PHE A 310 2.55 7.89 -1.17
CA PHE A 310 1.19 7.37 -1.30
C PHE A 310 1.21 5.86 -1.59
N TRP A 311 1.91 5.43 -2.64
CA TRP A 311 2.01 4.01 -3.01
C TRP A 311 2.80 3.15 -2.00
N ARG A 312 3.63 3.77 -1.14
CA ARG A 312 4.21 3.09 0.03
C ARG A 312 3.20 2.86 1.16
N GLY A 313 2.14 3.66 1.25
CA GLY A 313 1.04 3.52 2.21
C GLY A 313 -0.17 2.77 1.68
N TRP A 314 -0.20 2.45 0.38
CA TRP A 314 -1.32 1.81 -0.32
C TRP A 314 -1.00 0.35 -0.69
N HIS A 315 -1.97 -0.55 -0.47
CA HIS A 315 -1.93 -1.99 -0.79
C HIS A 315 -0.54 -2.64 -0.61
N ILE A 316 0.02 -2.49 0.59
CA ILE A 316 1.43 -2.75 0.93
C ILE A 316 1.85 -4.20 0.62
N SER A 317 0.93 -5.15 0.69
CA SER A 317 1.18 -6.54 0.34
C SER A 317 1.47 -6.72 -1.17
N LEU A 318 0.66 -6.16 -2.07
CA LEU A 318 0.92 -6.16 -3.52
C LEU A 318 2.19 -5.37 -3.86
N SER A 319 2.36 -4.20 -3.25
CA SER A 319 3.59 -3.39 -3.38
C SER A 319 4.85 -4.17 -2.94
N THR A 320 4.73 -5.13 -2.03
CA THR A 320 5.82 -6.04 -1.63
C THR A 320 6.07 -7.13 -2.67
N VAL A 321 5.03 -7.75 -3.24
CA VAL A 321 5.17 -8.73 -4.33
C VAL A 321 5.79 -8.10 -5.57
N LEU A 322 5.25 -6.95 -6.02
CA LEU A 322 5.76 -6.18 -7.17
C LEU A 322 7.22 -5.77 -6.97
N LYS A 323 7.60 -5.37 -5.75
CA LYS A 323 8.99 -5.00 -5.44
C LYS A 323 9.93 -6.21 -5.55
N THR A 324 9.52 -7.37 -5.07
CA THR A 324 10.35 -8.59 -5.04
C THR A 324 10.49 -9.22 -6.42
N LEU A 325 9.38 -9.40 -7.16
CA LEU A 325 9.39 -10.04 -8.48
C LEU A 325 9.90 -9.13 -9.60
N PHE A 326 9.53 -7.85 -9.60
CA PHE A 326 9.79 -6.96 -10.74
C PHE A 326 10.83 -5.88 -10.40
N TYR A 327 10.56 -5.01 -9.41
CA TYR A 327 11.43 -3.86 -9.15
C TYR A 327 12.89 -4.24 -8.89
N THR A 328 13.12 -5.22 -8.01
CA THR A 328 14.45 -5.56 -7.52
C THR A 328 15.35 -6.20 -8.61
N PRO A 329 14.93 -7.25 -9.34
CA PRO A 329 15.73 -7.79 -10.43
C PRO A 329 15.87 -6.79 -11.60
N THR A 330 14.78 -6.14 -12.05
CA THR A 330 14.85 -5.17 -13.15
C THR A 330 15.76 -3.99 -12.80
N ARG A 331 15.74 -3.49 -11.55
CA ARG A 331 16.65 -2.40 -11.14
C ARG A 331 18.12 -2.83 -11.17
N LYS A 332 18.43 -4.09 -10.86
CA LYS A 332 19.80 -4.62 -10.90
C LYS A 332 20.33 -4.73 -12.34
N ALA A 333 19.47 -5.08 -13.30
CA ALA A 333 19.86 -5.29 -14.70
C ALA A 333 19.74 -4.02 -15.59
N PHE A 334 18.68 -3.21 -15.40
CA PHE A 334 18.29 -2.15 -16.33
C PHE A 334 18.06 -0.79 -15.64
N GLY A 335 18.44 -0.64 -14.38
CA GLY A 335 18.35 0.62 -13.64
C GLY A 335 16.94 1.00 -13.15
N GLY A 336 16.87 2.11 -12.41
CA GLY A 336 15.68 2.50 -11.65
C GLY A 336 14.45 2.89 -12.48
N THR A 337 14.63 3.60 -13.60
CA THR A 337 13.52 4.06 -14.45
C THR A 337 12.78 2.88 -15.07
N THR A 338 13.51 1.97 -15.70
CA THR A 338 12.99 0.74 -16.31
C THR A 338 12.28 -0.14 -15.30
N ALA A 339 12.83 -0.24 -14.08
CA ALA A 339 12.21 -0.98 -12.98
C ALA A 339 10.88 -0.39 -12.51
N LEU A 340 10.72 0.94 -12.51
CA LEU A 340 9.45 1.59 -12.18
C LEU A 340 8.40 1.36 -13.27
N PHE A 341 8.79 1.50 -14.54
CA PHE A 341 7.89 1.28 -15.67
C PHE A 341 7.37 -0.16 -15.70
N ILE A 342 8.26 -1.16 -15.59
CA ILE A 342 7.88 -2.57 -15.53
C ILE A 342 7.01 -2.88 -14.31
N VAL A 343 7.25 -2.27 -13.14
CA VAL A 343 6.39 -2.44 -11.96
C VAL A 343 4.96 -1.94 -12.22
N TYR A 344 4.78 -0.74 -12.76
CA TYR A 344 3.45 -0.19 -12.99
C TYR A 344 2.70 -0.92 -14.11
N VAL A 345 3.37 -1.31 -15.19
CA VAL A 345 2.78 -2.13 -16.27
C VAL A 345 2.42 -3.54 -15.75
N SER A 346 3.24 -4.12 -14.87
CA SER A 346 2.91 -5.42 -14.24
C SER A 346 1.74 -5.31 -13.25
N SER A 347 1.66 -4.20 -12.50
CA SER A 347 0.51 -3.92 -11.64
C SER A 347 -0.77 -3.69 -12.44
N ALA A 348 -0.67 -3.02 -13.59
CA ALA A 348 -1.78 -2.80 -14.51
C ALA A 348 -2.35 -4.12 -15.03
N PHE A 349 -1.52 -4.99 -15.59
CA PHE A 349 -1.99 -6.29 -16.12
C PHE A 349 -2.51 -7.23 -15.02
N TRP A 350 -2.01 -7.14 -13.78
CA TRP A 350 -2.60 -7.86 -12.64
C TRP A 350 -4.02 -7.35 -12.30
N HIS A 351 -4.27 -6.04 -12.44
CA HIS A 351 -5.60 -5.46 -12.26
C HIS A 351 -6.57 -5.79 -13.41
N GLY A 352 -6.12 -5.90 -14.66
CA GLY A 352 -6.98 -6.37 -15.75
C GLY A 352 -6.31 -6.36 -17.13
N VAL A 353 -7.01 -6.94 -18.12
CA VAL A 353 -6.57 -6.99 -19.53
C VAL A 353 -7.52 -6.13 -20.37
N ALA A 354 -7.29 -4.81 -20.31
CA ALA A 354 -7.98 -3.79 -21.09
C ALA A 354 -7.08 -2.55 -21.25
N ILE A 355 -7.35 -1.71 -22.24
CA ILE A 355 -6.46 -0.60 -22.64
C ILE A 355 -6.32 0.47 -21.54
N ASN A 356 -7.37 0.69 -20.75
CA ASN A 356 -7.42 1.61 -19.62
C ASN A 356 -6.30 1.32 -18.59
N PHE A 357 -6.07 0.04 -18.26
CA PHE A 357 -5.00 -0.38 -17.35
C PHE A 357 -3.61 -0.08 -17.93
N VAL A 358 -3.40 -0.25 -19.24
CA VAL A 358 -2.13 0.07 -19.89
C VAL A 358 -1.84 1.57 -19.84
N ILE A 359 -2.84 2.41 -20.16
CA ILE A 359 -2.75 3.88 -20.07
C ILE A 359 -2.47 4.30 -18.62
N TRP A 360 -3.18 3.72 -17.64
CA TRP A 360 -2.99 3.95 -16.21
C TRP A 360 -1.57 3.61 -15.73
N GLY A 361 -1.03 2.45 -16.15
CA GLY A 361 0.31 2.00 -15.77
C GLY A 361 1.40 2.93 -16.31
N ILE A 362 1.29 3.35 -17.57
CA ILE A 362 2.20 4.32 -18.19
C ILE A 362 2.11 5.67 -17.46
N PHE A 363 0.88 6.16 -17.22
CA PHE A 363 0.63 7.42 -16.54
C PHE A 363 1.26 7.49 -15.14
N HIS A 364 1.07 6.45 -14.31
CA HIS A 364 1.67 6.44 -12.98
C HIS A 364 3.19 6.26 -13.00
N ALA A 365 3.75 5.49 -13.94
CA ALA A 365 5.20 5.41 -14.12
C ALA A 365 5.82 6.78 -14.42
N VAL A 366 5.19 7.56 -15.31
CA VAL A 366 5.60 8.93 -15.63
C VAL A 366 5.47 9.85 -14.42
N CYS A 367 4.33 9.85 -13.72
CA CYS A 367 4.11 10.67 -12.52
C CYS A 367 5.11 10.34 -11.39
N PHE A 368 5.49 9.08 -11.22
CA PHE A 368 6.50 8.67 -10.24
C PHE A 368 7.92 9.12 -10.66
N TRP A 369 8.28 8.99 -11.93
CA TRP A 369 9.57 9.47 -12.47
C TRP A 369 9.70 11.00 -12.36
N LEU A 370 8.65 11.75 -12.73
CA LEU A 370 8.56 13.19 -12.53
C LEU A 370 8.71 13.55 -11.06
N THR A 371 8.07 12.82 -10.15
CA THR A 371 8.21 13.04 -8.71
C THR A 371 9.66 12.85 -8.24
N ILE A 372 10.40 11.85 -8.74
CA ILE A 372 11.83 11.68 -8.43
C ILE A 372 12.65 12.90 -8.91
N LYS A 373 12.37 13.41 -10.12
CA LYS A 373 13.05 14.61 -10.66
C LYS A 373 12.76 15.84 -9.82
N LEU A 374 11.49 16.09 -9.48
CA LEU A 374 11.06 17.22 -8.66
C LEU A 374 11.61 17.17 -7.22
N LEU A 375 11.65 15.99 -6.60
CA LEU A 375 12.26 15.79 -5.27
C LEU A 375 13.77 16.06 -5.29
N LYS A 376 14.49 15.69 -6.37
CA LYS A 376 15.91 16.01 -6.52
C LYS A 376 16.20 17.50 -6.65
N SER A 377 15.23 18.27 -7.13
CA SER A 377 15.29 19.74 -7.25
C SER A 377 14.57 20.46 -6.10
N ASP A 378 14.15 19.74 -5.06
CA ASP A 378 13.41 20.20 -3.87
C ASP A 378 12.04 20.88 -4.09
N TRP A 379 11.36 20.65 -5.22
CA TRP A 379 10.04 21.21 -5.55
C TRP A 379 8.88 20.50 -4.80
N ARG A 380 8.94 20.47 -3.46
CA ARG A 380 8.02 19.71 -2.57
C ARG A 380 6.53 20.06 -2.72
N LEU A 381 6.22 21.32 -3.06
CA LEU A 381 4.83 21.72 -3.34
C LEU A 381 4.34 21.06 -4.62
N LEU A 382 5.13 21.12 -5.70
CA LEU A 382 4.76 20.53 -6.98
C LEU A 382 4.69 19.00 -6.92
N THR A 383 5.47 18.32 -6.08
CA THR A 383 5.29 16.87 -5.83
C THR A 383 4.01 16.54 -5.08
N THR A 384 3.49 17.48 -4.29
CA THR A 384 2.18 17.34 -3.61
C THR A 384 1.03 17.57 -4.58
N ILE A 385 1.11 18.60 -5.44
CA ILE A 385 0.13 18.87 -6.50
C ILE A 385 0.08 17.71 -7.49
N LEU A 386 1.24 17.26 -7.98
CA LEU A 386 1.35 16.10 -8.88
C LEU A 386 0.82 14.81 -8.24
N MET A 387 0.92 14.65 -6.92
CA MET A 387 0.30 13.51 -6.22
C MET A 387 -1.23 13.58 -6.28
N VAL A 388 -1.83 14.73 -5.95
CA VAL A 388 -3.29 14.89 -5.97
C VAL A 388 -3.84 14.68 -7.38
N PHE A 389 -3.21 15.31 -8.39
CA PHE A 389 -3.55 15.10 -9.79
C PHE A 389 -3.40 13.62 -10.21
N ALA A 390 -2.26 13.00 -9.89
CA ALA A 390 -2.01 11.61 -10.28
C ALA A 390 -2.98 10.63 -9.63
N ILE A 391 -3.46 10.88 -8.40
CA ILE A 391 -4.44 10.00 -7.75
C ILE A 391 -5.85 10.18 -8.35
N VAL A 392 -6.34 11.42 -8.52
CA VAL A 392 -7.69 11.65 -9.07
C VAL A 392 -7.76 11.30 -10.56
N TYR A 393 -6.84 11.83 -11.39
CA TYR A 393 -6.81 11.53 -12.82
C TYR A 393 -6.43 10.07 -13.08
N GLY A 394 -5.52 9.50 -12.28
CA GLY A 394 -5.21 8.08 -12.32
C GLY A 394 -6.43 7.21 -12.00
N ARG A 395 -7.26 7.56 -11.01
CA ARG A 395 -8.49 6.82 -10.74
C ARG A 395 -9.49 6.92 -11.89
N MET A 396 -9.58 8.06 -12.59
CA MET A 396 -10.40 8.21 -13.80
C MET A 396 -9.93 7.27 -14.93
N LEU A 397 -8.62 7.18 -15.17
CA LEU A 397 -8.03 6.24 -16.13
C LEU A 397 -8.20 4.76 -15.74
N PHE A 398 -8.30 4.47 -14.44
CA PHE A 398 -8.41 3.11 -13.92
C PHE A 398 -9.84 2.56 -13.94
N VAL A 399 -10.83 3.41 -13.62
CA VAL A 399 -12.20 2.97 -13.36
C VAL A 399 -12.94 2.56 -14.63
N ASP A 400 -12.70 3.26 -15.74
CA ASP A 400 -13.46 3.02 -16.96
C ASP A 400 -12.72 2.05 -17.88
N SER A 401 -13.33 0.88 -18.12
CA SER A 401 -12.85 -0.12 -19.07
C SER A 401 -13.46 0.04 -20.47
N ASP A 402 -14.51 0.85 -20.61
CA ASP A 402 -15.08 1.20 -21.90
C ASP A 402 -14.11 2.17 -22.59
N THR A 403 -13.65 1.79 -23.79
CA THR A 403 -12.61 2.54 -24.48
C THR A 403 -13.15 3.83 -25.09
N GLU A 404 -14.39 3.85 -25.58
CA GLU A 404 -14.99 5.02 -26.21
C GLU A 404 -15.38 6.04 -25.14
N ARG A 405 -16.01 5.60 -24.04
CA ARG A 405 -16.36 6.45 -22.90
C ARG A 405 -15.11 6.97 -22.17
N LEU A 406 -14.04 6.18 -22.04
CA LEU A 406 -12.76 6.66 -21.50
C LEU A 406 -12.11 7.71 -22.41
N LEU A 407 -12.08 7.49 -23.74
CA LEU A 407 -11.54 8.46 -24.67
C LEU A 407 -12.35 9.77 -24.68
N ALA A 408 -13.69 9.69 -24.60
CA ALA A 408 -14.56 10.85 -24.46
C ALA A 408 -14.29 11.66 -23.18
N LYS A 409 -13.92 11.01 -22.06
CA LYS A 409 -13.48 11.70 -20.84
C LYS A 409 -12.10 12.37 -20.99
N MET A 410 -11.25 11.84 -21.87
CA MET A 410 -9.91 12.34 -22.14
C MET A 410 -9.86 13.48 -23.17
N THR A 411 -10.96 13.85 -23.83
CA THR A 411 -11.03 15.04 -24.70
C THR A 411 -11.14 16.36 -23.92
N PHE A 412 -11.36 16.29 -22.60
CA PHE A 412 -11.61 17.43 -21.72
C PHE A 412 -12.86 18.25 -22.09
N ASP A 413 -13.88 17.60 -22.68
CA ASP A 413 -15.16 18.25 -22.94
C ASP A 413 -15.80 18.76 -21.64
N SER A 414 -16.03 20.07 -21.61
CA SER A 414 -16.60 20.82 -20.50
C SER A 414 -18.08 21.18 -20.71
N THR A 415 -18.67 20.79 -21.86
CA THR A 415 -20.11 20.95 -22.08
C THR A 415 -20.89 20.16 -21.04
N PHE A 416 -21.87 20.81 -20.42
CA PHE A 416 -22.76 20.15 -19.47
C PHE A 416 -23.84 19.39 -20.28
N PRO A 417 -24.02 18.07 -20.07
CA PRO A 417 -25.11 17.36 -20.72
C PRO A 417 -26.45 17.98 -20.29
N ALA A 418 -27.29 18.35 -21.27
CA ALA A 418 -28.46 19.20 -21.06
C ALA A 418 -29.49 18.64 -20.06
N GLN A 419 -29.44 17.33 -19.79
CA GLN A 419 -30.21 16.66 -18.75
C GLN A 419 -29.32 15.65 -18.03
N ILE A 420 -28.73 16.04 -16.89
CA ILE A 420 -28.37 15.07 -15.86
C ILE A 420 -29.68 14.64 -15.21
N SER A 421 -30.02 13.35 -15.33
CA SER A 421 -31.11 12.77 -14.53
C SER A 421 -30.79 12.98 -13.06
N GLU A 422 -31.68 13.64 -12.31
CA GLU A 422 -31.54 13.79 -10.86
C GLU A 422 -31.65 12.43 -10.17
N ALA A 423 -30.53 11.71 -10.11
CA ALA A 423 -30.38 10.53 -9.28
C ALA A 423 -30.73 10.93 -7.85
N LYS A 424 -31.78 10.31 -7.29
CA LYS A 424 -32.24 10.56 -5.92
C LYS A 424 -31.29 9.90 -4.91
N ILE A 425 -30.08 10.43 -4.84
CA ILE A 425 -29.02 10.01 -3.94
C ILE A 425 -29.51 10.20 -2.49
N PRO A 426 -29.57 9.14 -1.68
CA PRO A 426 -30.11 9.21 -0.33
C PRO A 426 -29.17 10.01 0.59
N THR A 427 -29.73 10.70 1.58
CA THR A 427 -28.98 11.60 2.49
C THR A 427 -27.78 10.92 3.16
N ILE A 428 -27.85 9.62 3.43
CA ILE A 428 -26.73 8.83 3.98
C ILE A 428 -25.48 8.89 3.09
N ALA A 429 -25.62 8.90 1.76
CA ALA A 429 -24.49 8.96 0.84
C ALA A 429 -23.77 10.31 0.90
N TYR A 430 -24.50 11.41 1.06
CA TYR A 430 -23.92 12.73 1.29
C TYR A 430 -23.24 12.85 2.67
N ILE A 431 -23.83 12.25 3.71
CA ILE A 431 -23.22 12.15 5.05
C ILE A 431 -21.91 11.34 4.98
N SER A 432 -21.93 10.17 4.33
CA SER A 432 -20.77 9.32 4.06
C SER A 432 -19.69 10.07 3.26
N LEU A 433 -20.05 10.82 2.23
CA LEU A 433 -19.12 11.64 1.43
C LEU A 433 -18.47 12.76 2.26
N ALA A 434 -19.24 13.44 3.11
CA ALA A 434 -18.70 14.43 4.04
C ALA A 434 -17.74 13.80 5.07
N MET A 435 -18.09 12.63 5.62
CA MET A 435 -17.23 11.87 6.55
C MET A 435 -15.95 11.37 5.88
N ALA A 436 -16.05 10.81 4.67
CA ALA A 436 -14.93 10.35 3.86
C ALA A 436 -13.95 11.50 3.55
N SER A 437 -14.48 12.61 3.05
CA SER A 437 -13.71 13.82 2.73
C SER A 437 -13.03 14.39 3.98
N THR A 438 -13.74 14.42 5.12
CA THR A 438 -13.19 14.88 6.41
C THR A 438 -12.05 13.98 6.90
N LEU A 439 -12.19 12.65 6.82
CA LEU A 439 -11.15 11.71 7.21
C LEU A 439 -9.90 11.83 6.32
N VAL A 440 -10.07 11.94 5.00
CA VAL A 440 -8.97 12.18 4.05
C VAL A 440 -8.28 13.51 4.33
N PHE A 441 -9.04 14.58 4.54
CA PHE A 441 -8.51 15.91 4.87
C PHE A 441 -7.72 15.88 6.19
N LEU A 442 -8.23 15.22 7.24
CA LEU A 442 -7.53 15.08 8.52
C LEU A 442 -6.22 14.29 8.37
N GLU A 443 -6.22 13.18 7.61
CA GLU A 443 -4.99 12.43 7.33
C GLU A 443 -3.94 13.31 6.62
N PHE A 444 -4.34 14.06 5.59
CA PHE A 444 -3.45 14.95 4.86
C PHE A 444 -2.95 16.12 5.71
N ALA A 445 -3.87 16.96 6.22
CA ALA A 445 -3.56 18.20 6.93
C ALA A 445 -2.76 17.93 8.21
N LEU A 446 -3.18 16.95 9.02
CA LEU A 446 -2.58 16.66 10.32
C LEU A 446 -1.43 15.64 10.24
N ALA A 447 -0.97 15.23 9.05
CA ALA A 447 0.08 14.23 8.83
C ALA A 447 1.34 14.34 9.74
N LYS A 448 1.75 15.56 10.11
CA LYS A 448 2.90 15.82 10.99
C LYS A 448 2.62 15.59 12.48
N GLN A 449 1.35 15.60 12.91
CA GLN A 449 0.94 15.52 14.31
C GLN A 449 1.19 14.15 14.94
N ARG A 450 1.38 14.12 16.27
CA ARG A 450 1.78 12.91 17.05
C ARG A 450 0.87 11.69 16.86
N LEU A 451 -0.41 11.89 16.56
CA LEU A 451 -1.40 10.82 16.33
C LEU A 451 -1.51 10.35 14.87
N PHE A 452 -0.94 11.09 13.92
CA PHE A 452 -1.00 10.81 12.48
C PHE A 452 0.35 10.33 11.93
N ARG A 453 1.47 10.89 12.41
CA ARG A 453 2.85 10.57 11.99
C ARG A 453 3.21 9.08 12.06
N GLN A 454 2.51 8.28 12.87
CA GLN A 454 2.71 6.84 12.98
C GLN A 454 1.96 6.00 11.93
N ARG A 455 1.19 6.62 11.00
CA ARG A 455 0.49 5.99 9.85
C ARG A 455 -0.20 4.64 10.14
N THR A 456 -0.80 4.52 11.33
CA THR A 456 -1.40 3.28 11.88
C THR A 456 -2.75 3.56 12.55
N TYR A 457 -3.50 4.53 12.01
CA TYR A 457 -4.84 4.94 12.47
C TYR A 457 -4.89 5.33 13.96
N LYS A 458 -3.76 5.78 14.52
CA LYS A 458 -3.66 6.02 15.97
C LYS A 458 -4.57 7.14 16.47
N TYR A 459 -4.86 8.12 15.62
CA TYR A 459 -5.88 9.14 15.90
C TYR A 459 -7.28 8.54 16.10
N LEU A 460 -7.66 7.51 15.35
CA LEU A 460 -8.94 6.80 15.51
C LEU A 460 -8.94 5.75 16.64
N ARG A 461 -7.75 5.31 17.10
CA ARG A 461 -7.57 4.32 18.18
C ARG A 461 -7.41 4.94 19.58
N THR A 462 -7.88 6.19 19.78
CA THR A 462 -8.04 6.76 21.13
C THR A 462 -9.39 6.37 21.73
N ASN A 463 -9.52 6.33 23.05
CA ASN A 463 -10.78 5.94 23.71
C ASN A 463 -11.96 6.82 23.24
N ILE A 464 -11.75 8.14 23.14
CA ILE A 464 -12.76 9.09 22.67
C ILE A 464 -13.18 8.78 21.23
N SER A 465 -12.20 8.60 20.33
CA SER A 465 -12.47 8.26 18.94
C SER A 465 -13.18 6.92 18.77
N GLN A 466 -12.85 5.92 19.59
CA GLN A 466 -13.53 4.62 19.59
C GLN A 466 -14.98 4.72 20.04
N ILE A 467 -15.28 5.54 21.06
CA ILE A 467 -16.65 5.84 21.50
C ILE A 467 -17.44 6.56 20.39
N LEU A 468 -16.85 7.58 19.78
CA LEU A 468 -17.48 8.32 18.67
C LEU A 468 -17.73 7.44 17.44
N ILE A 469 -16.79 6.57 17.08
CA ILE A 469 -16.95 5.58 16.00
C ILE A 469 -18.07 4.59 16.34
N LEU A 470 -18.12 4.08 17.57
CA LEU A 470 -19.17 3.15 17.99
C LEU A 470 -20.56 3.80 17.95
N ALA A 471 -20.68 5.03 18.46
CA ALA A 471 -21.94 5.79 18.42
C ALA A 471 -22.38 6.08 16.98
N ALA A 472 -21.48 6.58 16.12
CA ALA A 472 -21.77 6.81 14.70
C ALA A 472 -22.13 5.52 13.96
N THR A 473 -21.51 4.39 14.33
CA THR A 473 -21.85 3.07 13.77
C THR A 473 -23.26 2.65 14.18
N ILE A 474 -23.61 2.72 15.47
CA ILE A 474 -24.95 2.35 15.96
C ILE A 474 -26.05 3.22 15.34
N LEU A 475 -25.80 4.54 15.18
CA LEU A 475 -26.75 5.47 14.59
C LEU A 475 -26.96 5.30 13.07
N LEU A 476 -25.99 4.75 12.35
CA LEU A 476 -25.99 4.69 10.88
C LEU A 476 -26.00 3.27 10.30
N ILE A 477 -26.00 2.22 11.13
CA ILE A 477 -25.98 0.81 10.66
C ILE A 477 -27.27 0.39 9.94
N GLN A 478 -28.41 1.06 10.22
CA GLN A 478 -29.71 0.72 9.63
C GLN A 478 -29.91 1.24 8.20
N SER A 479 -28.98 2.03 7.65
CA SER A 479 -29.07 2.53 6.27
C SER A 479 -28.32 1.63 5.30
N ASP A 480 -28.96 0.55 4.85
CA ASP A 480 -28.51 -0.31 3.74
C ASP A 480 -28.64 0.38 2.36
N GLY A 481 -28.12 1.60 2.26
CA GLY A 481 -28.11 2.39 1.02
C GLY A 481 -26.98 2.04 0.06
N GLY A 482 -26.00 1.22 0.47
CA GLY A 482 -24.90 0.79 -0.39
C GLY A 482 -25.16 -0.59 -0.98
N ALA A 483 -25.24 -0.70 -2.31
CA ALA A 483 -25.36 -2.00 -2.97
C ALA A 483 -24.11 -2.87 -2.75
N SER A 484 -24.24 -4.18 -2.99
CA SER A 484 -23.18 -5.16 -2.75
C SER A 484 -22.11 -5.15 -3.85
N TYR A 485 -21.21 -4.16 -3.80
CA TYR A 485 -20.13 -3.99 -4.78
C TYR A 485 -18.95 -4.94 -4.57
N ALA A 486 -18.28 -5.28 -5.67
CA ALA A 486 -17.21 -6.26 -5.67
C ALA A 486 -15.95 -5.75 -4.94
N VAL A 487 -15.44 -6.58 -4.03
CA VAL A 487 -14.14 -6.37 -3.37
C VAL A 487 -13.04 -6.98 -4.25
N TYR A 488 -11.83 -6.40 -4.23
CA TYR A 488 -10.74 -6.77 -5.15
C TYR A 488 -10.40 -8.27 -5.18
N GLY A 489 -10.58 -9.01 -4.07
CA GLY A 489 -10.35 -10.47 -3.98
C GLY A 489 -11.56 -11.34 -4.34
N GLN A 490 -12.65 -10.76 -4.86
CA GLN A 490 -13.73 -11.50 -5.54
C GLN A 490 -13.34 -11.90 -6.98
N ARG A 491 -12.07 -11.71 -7.36
CA ARG A 491 -11.44 -12.11 -8.64
C ARG A 491 -10.55 -13.34 -8.46
#